data_AF-A0A2S5MB55-F1
#
_entry.id   AF-A0A2S5MB55-F1
#
_cell.length_a   1.000
_cell.length_b   1.000
_cell.length_c   1.000
_cell.angle_alpha   90.00
_cell.angle_beta   90.00
_cell.angle_gamma   90.00
#
_symmetry.space_group_name_H-M   'P 1'
#
loop_
_entity.id
_entity.type
_entity.pdbx_description
1 polymer ?
#
loop_
_entity_poly.entity_id
_entity_poly.type
_entity_poly.pdbx_seq_one_letter_code
_entity_poly.pdbx_strand_id
1 'polypeptide(L)'
;MFRDGIYRIAYSSGLQPERADDEALVIFRDGQIMGSDPHGGVYLGTVSKANSSQAIDLRMRAEIPPEGVLVTGFTASAEGASLAVLGTLDPEAENQRTTVNIGGESVAIEVTYLGPVL
;
A
#
# COMPACT_ATOMS: atom_id res chain seq x y z
N MET A 1 -1.19 -10.13 -14.68
CA MET A 1 -2.20 -9.20 -14.10
C MET A 1 -2.19 -9.46 -12.61
N PHE A 2 -2.32 -8.46 -11.74
CA PHE A 2 -2.32 -8.77 -10.30
C PHE A 2 -3.48 -9.70 -9.96
N ARG A 3 -3.25 -10.63 -9.03
CA ARG A 3 -4.25 -11.62 -8.66
C ARG A 3 -5.36 -10.95 -7.83
N ASP A 4 -6.61 -11.28 -8.14
CA ASP A 4 -7.74 -10.82 -7.34
C ASP A 4 -7.76 -11.52 -5.97
N GLY A 5 -7.99 -10.73 -4.92
CA GLY A 5 -8.11 -11.25 -3.57
C GLY A 5 -7.78 -10.25 -2.47
N ILE A 6 -7.55 -10.82 -1.29
CA ILE A 6 -7.27 -10.11 -0.05
C ILE A 6 -5.78 -10.22 0.23
N TYR A 7 -5.19 -9.11 0.63
CA TYR A 7 -3.77 -8.93 0.86
C TYR A 7 -3.53 -8.27 2.22
N ARG A 8 -2.53 -8.76 2.95
CA ARG A 8 -1.92 -8.04 4.06
C ARG A 8 -0.78 -7.17 3.53
N ILE A 9 -0.74 -5.91 3.95
CA ILE A 9 0.36 -4.99 3.69
C ILE A 9 0.98 -4.61 5.03
N ALA A 10 2.12 -5.18 5.37
CA ALA A 10 2.86 -4.80 6.57
C ALA A 10 3.88 -3.71 6.22
N TYR A 11 4.02 -2.67 7.05
CA TYR A 11 4.91 -1.54 6.79
C TYR A 11 5.67 -1.10 8.04
N SER A 12 6.84 -0.48 7.84
CA SER A 12 7.72 -0.02 8.92
C SER A 12 8.32 1.35 8.62
N SER A 13 8.65 2.09 9.68
CA SER A 13 9.39 3.34 9.60
C SER A 13 10.86 3.05 9.28
N GLY A 14 11.32 3.53 8.12
CA GLY A 14 12.70 3.34 7.65
C GLY A 14 12.98 2.03 6.93
N LEU A 15 14.25 1.85 6.55
CA LEU A 15 14.72 0.72 5.72
C LEU A 15 15.05 -0.54 6.54
N GLN A 16 14.83 -0.56 7.86
CA GLN A 16 15.07 -1.73 8.70
C GLN A 16 13.79 -2.56 8.86
N PRO A 17 13.68 -3.70 8.17
CA PRO A 17 12.41 -4.37 7.94
C PRO A 17 12.23 -5.59 8.86
N GLU A 18 12.88 -5.63 10.02
CA GLU A 18 12.85 -6.81 10.90
C GLU A 18 11.59 -6.87 11.78
N ARG A 19 10.87 -5.76 11.91
CA ARG A 19 9.52 -5.72 12.48
C ARG A 19 8.69 -4.71 11.70
N ALA A 20 7.53 -5.15 11.21
CA ALA A 20 6.50 -4.23 10.78
C ALA A 20 6.03 -3.45 12.00
N ASP A 21 5.93 -2.12 11.86
CA ASP A 21 5.39 -1.27 12.90
C ASP A 21 3.86 -1.44 12.96
N ASP A 22 3.25 -1.67 11.80
CA ASP A 22 1.81 -1.80 11.64
C ASP A 22 1.44 -2.48 10.30
N GLU A 23 0.15 -2.74 10.10
CA GLU A 23 -0.37 -3.42 8.92
C GLU A 23 -1.71 -2.86 8.42
N ALA A 24 -1.93 -2.98 7.11
CA ALA A 24 -3.19 -2.71 6.46
C ALA A 24 -3.75 -3.98 5.81
N LEU A 25 -5.07 -4.04 5.72
CA LEU A 25 -5.78 -5.04 4.92
C LEU A 25 -6.26 -4.39 3.63
N VAL A 26 -5.96 -5.04 2.51
CA VAL A 26 -6.24 -4.51 1.18
C VAL A 26 -6.91 -5.56 0.32
N ILE A 27 -7.92 -5.16 -0.43
CA ILE A 27 -8.58 -5.93 -1.46
C ILE A 27 -8.10 -5.43 -2.81
N PHE A 28 -7.68 -6.35 -3.66
CA PHE A 28 -7.49 -6.12 -5.08
C PHE A 28 -8.57 -6.85 -5.87
N ARG A 29 -9.24 -6.13 -6.77
CA ARG A 29 -10.27 -6.71 -7.64
C ARG A 29 -10.39 -5.90 -8.92
N ASP A 30 -10.38 -6.57 -10.07
CA ASP A 30 -10.64 -5.95 -11.38
C ASP A 30 -9.76 -4.72 -11.68
N GLY A 31 -8.49 -4.73 -11.26
CA GLY A 31 -7.58 -3.58 -11.47
C GLY A 31 -7.72 -2.47 -10.43
N GLN A 32 -8.66 -2.58 -9.49
CA GLN A 32 -8.85 -1.64 -8.40
C GLN A 32 -8.25 -2.17 -7.11
N ILE A 33 -7.79 -1.25 -6.27
CA ILE A 33 -7.23 -1.55 -4.97
C ILE A 33 -7.90 -0.68 -3.91
N MET A 34 -8.36 -1.31 -2.83
CA MET A 34 -9.04 -0.65 -1.72
C MET A 34 -8.63 -1.29 -0.40
N GLY A 35 -8.34 -0.50 0.62
CA GLY A 35 -7.99 -1.05 1.93
C GLY A 35 -7.99 -0.02 3.04
N SER A 36 -7.72 -0.48 4.24
CA SER A 36 -7.56 0.37 5.42
C SER A 36 -6.61 -0.24 6.44
N ASP A 37 -6.13 0.60 7.34
CA ASP A 37 -5.39 0.20 8.53
C ASP A 37 -6.22 0.39 9.82
N PRO A 38 -5.74 -0.10 10.98
CA PRO A 38 -6.39 0.11 12.29
C PRO A 38 -6.46 1.56 12.75
N HIS A 39 -5.68 2.47 12.16
CA HIS A 39 -5.65 3.90 12.51
C HIS A 39 -6.65 4.74 11.71
N GLY A 40 -7.41 4.12 10.81
CA GLY A 40 -8.43 4.78 10.00
C GLY A 40 -7.89 5.38 8.70
N GLY A 41 -6.64 5.10 8.33
CA GLY A 41 -6.12 5.39 7.01
C GLY A 41 -6.86 4.57 5.96
N VAL A 42 -7.26 5.20 4.86
CA VAL A 42 -7.99 4.57 3.76
C VAL A 42 -7.17 4.65 2.48
N TYR A 43 -7.01 3.53 1.79
CA TYR A 43 -6.16 3.39 0.63
C TYR A 43 -7.01 3.05 -0.59
N LEU A 44 -7.00 3.88 -1.63
CA LEU A 44 -7.83 3.71 -2.83
C LEU A 44 -7.02 3.97 -4.10
N GLY A 45 -7.13 3.10 -5.10
CA GLY A 45 -6.39 3.30 -6.34
C GLY A 45 -6.64 2.28 -7.43
N THR A 46 -5.71 2.26 -8.37
CA THR A 46 -5.68 1.28 -9.46
C THR A 46 -4.29 0.68 -9.62
N VAL A 47 -4.27 -0.51 -10.20
CA VAL A 47 -3.03 -1.20 -10.57
C VAL A 47 -3.07 -1.46 -12.06
N SER A 48 -1.99 -1.08 -12.75
CA SER A 48 -1.86 -1.24 -14.20
C SER A 48 -0.59 -2.01 -14.54
N LYS A 49 -0.58 -2.71 -15.67
CA LYS A 49 0.64 -3.39 -16.14
C LYS A 49 1.72 -2.35 -16.44
N ALA A 50 2.95 -2.55 -15.95
CA ALA A 50 4.07 -1.68 -16.26
C ALA A 50 4.46 -1.82 -17.75
N ASN A 51 4.91 -0.74 -18.36
CA ASN A 51 5.20 -0.69 -19.81
C ASN A 51 6.43 -1.53 -20.23
N SER A 52 7.33 -1.90 -19.31
CA SER A 52 8.65 -2.45 -19.64
C SER A 52 9.10 -3.65 -18.81
N SER A 53 8.27 -4.18 -17.93
CA SER A 53 8.63 -5.32 -17.06
C SER A 53 7.47 -6.29 -16.86
N GLN A 54 7.77 -7.46 -16.29
CA GLN A 54 6.74 -8.37 -15.77
C GLN A 54 6.02 -7.82 -14.52
N ALA A 55 6.43 -6.65 -14.03
CA ALA A 55 5.84 -6.03 -12.85
C ALA A 55 4.59 -5.21 -13.19
N ILE A 56 3.89 -4.77 -12.15
CA ILE A 56 2.74 -3.89 -12.25
C ILE A 56 3.03 -2.57 -11.52
N ASP A 57 2.53 -1.48 -12.08
CA ASP A 57 2.58 -0.16 -11.48
C ASP A 57 1.39 0.03 -10.56
N LEU A 58 1.69 0.36 -9.30
CA LEU A 58 0.74 0.72 -8.27
C LEU A 58 0.54 2.23 -8.28
N ARG A 59 -0.72 2.69 -8.41
CA ARG A 59 -1.08 4.10 -8.27
C ARG A 59 -2.28 4.25 -7.36
N MET A 60 -2.06 4.75 -6.15
CA MET A 60 -3.11 4.92 -5.16
C MET A 60 -3.07 6.31 -4.53
N ARG A 61 -4.14 6.61 -3.80
CA ARG A 61 -4.20 7.68 -2.81
C ARG A 61 -4.43 7.08 -1.44
N ALA A 62 -3.69 7.58 -0.46
CA ALA A 62 -3.93 7.36 0.95
C ALA A 62 -4.66 8.58 1.51
N GLU A 63 -5.88 8.37 1.98
CA GLU A 63 -6.67 9.36 2.72
C GLU A 63 -6.39 9.17 4.21
N ILE A 64 -5.76 10.18 4.81
CA ILE A 64 -5.31 10.20 6.20
C ILE A 64 -6.33 10.99 7.01
N PRO A 65 -6.83 10.45 8.15
CA PRO A 65 -7.78 11.17 8.98
C PRO A 65 -7.18 12.47 9.54
N PRO A 66 -8.03 13.42 9.99
CA PRO A 66 -7.60 14.61 10.70
C PRO A 66 -6.59 14.31 11.80
N GLU A 67 -5.50 15.09 11.84
CA GLU A 67 -4.41 14.95 12.82
C GLU A 67 -3.73 13.57 12.83
N GLY A 68 -4.01 12.72 11.82
CA GLY A 68 -3.39 11.42 11.67
C GLY A 68 -1.90 11.53 11.39
N VAL A 69 -1.13 10.59 11.96
CA VAL A 69 0.32 10.53 11.82
C VAL A 69 0.69 9.28 11.05
N LEU A 70 1.43 9.45 9.97
CA LEU A 70 1.98 8.35 9.19
C LEU A 70 3.25 7.80 9.81
N VAL A 71 3.57 6.56 9.44
CA VAL A 71 4.85 5.89 9.75
C VAL A 71 6.07 6.66 9.21
N THR A 72 5.88 7.54 8.23
CA THR A 72 6.91 8.46 7.70
C THR A 72 7.17 9.66 8.61
N GLY A 73 6.38 9.86 9.67
CA GLY A 73 6.38 11.06 10.51
C GLY A 73 5.55 12.21 9.93
N PHE A 74 4.96 12.06 8.75
CA PHE A 74 4.02 13.04 8.21
C PHE A 74 2.80 13.16 9.12
N THR A 75 2.38 14.38 9.41
CA THR A 75 1.17 14.67 10.21
C THR A 75 0.17 15.41 9.34
N ALA A 76 -1.05 14.88 9.27
CA ALA A 76 -2.16 15.50 8.56
C ALA A 76 -2.67 16.76 9.28
N SER A 77 -3.28 17.68 8.55
CA SER A 77 -3.92 18.86 9.16
C SER A 77 -5.25 18.48 9.83
N ALA A 78 -5.96 19.47 10.37
CA ALA A 78 -7.29 19.29 10.95
C ALA A 78 -8.35 18.83 9.93
N GLU A 79 -8.06 18.98 8.64
CA GLU A 79 -8.91 18.51 7.54
C GLU A 79 -8.53 17.10 7.03
N GLY A 80 -7.46 16.51 7.56
CA GLY A 80 -6.87 15.28 7.03
C GLY A 80 -5.86 15.56 5.91
N ALA A 81 -5.47 14.51 5.17
CA ALA A 81 -4.56 14.64 4.03
C ALA A 81 -4.83 13.57 2.97
N SER A 82 -4.59 13.89 1.70
CA SER A 82 -4.61 12.92 0.60
C SER A 82 -3.21 12.86 -0.03
N LEU A 83 -2.58 11.68 0.04
CA LEU A 83 -1.20 11.48 -0.43
C LEU A 83 -1.15 10.43 -1.53
N ALA A 84 -0.36 10.69 -2.57
CA ALA A 84 -0.10 9.70 -3.61
C ALA A 84 0.76 8.56 -3.05
N VAL A 85 0.38 7.33 -3.38
CA VAL A 85 1.17 6.12 -3.15
C VAL A 85 1.53 5.50 -4.49
N LEU A 86 2.82 5.36 -4.74
CA LEU A 86 3.38 4.86 -5.99
C LEU A 86 4.33 3.70 -5.72
N GLY A 87 4.29 2.67 -6.54
CA GLY A 87 5.19 1.55 -6.38
C GLY A 87 5.13 0.55 -7.51
N THR A 88 5.90 -0.51 -7.37
CA THR A 88 5.95 -1.61 -8.32
C THR A 88 5.86 -2.93 -7.57
N LEU A 89 5.02 -3.84 -8.07
CA LEU A 89 4.78 -5.17 -7.48
C LEU A 89 5.06 -6.26 -8.52
N ASP A 90 5.55 -7.40 -8.04
CA ASP A 90 5.56 -8.65 -8.80
C ASP A 90 4.15 -9.26 -8.77
N PRO A 91 3.46 -9.45 -9.90
CA PRO A 91 2.11 -9.96 -9.92
C PRO A 91 1.97 -11.45 -9.61
N GLU A 92 3.06 -12.22 -9.65
CA GLU A 92 3.02 -13.67 -9.45
C GLU A 92 3.47 -14.07 -8.03
N ALA A 93 3.99 -13.14 -7.23
CA ALA A 93 4.49 -13.41 -5.89
C ALA A 93 3.38 -13.54 -4.84
N GLU A 94 3.36 -14.64 -4.09
CA GLU A 94 2.45 -14.83 -2.94
C GLU A 94 2.87 -13.99 -1.73
N ASN A 95 4.19 -13.84 -1.52
CA ASN A 95 4.77 -12.91 -0.56
C ASN A 95 5.92 -12.17 -1.24
N GLN A 96 5.96 -10.84 -1.11
CA GLN A 96 7.03 -10.00 -1.62
C GLN A 96 7.33 -8.84 -0.67
N ARG A 97 8.60 -8.43 -0.64
CA ARG A 97 9.04 -7.19 -0.01
C ARG A 97 9.43 -6.20 -1.10
N THR A 98 8.90 -4.99 -1.00
CA THR A 98 9.20 -3.91 -1.95
C THR A 98 9.23 -2.57 -1.24
N THR A 99 9.51 -1.50 -1.98
CA THR A 99 9.41 -0.12 -1.50
C THR A 99 8.34 0.61 -2.28
N VAL A 100 7.50 1.35 -1.59
CA VAL A 100 6.55 2.30 -2.18
C VAL A 100 6.94 3.72 -1.80
N ASN A 101 6.57 4.68 -2.63
CA ASN A 101 6.67 6.09 -2.33
C ASN A 101 5.32 6.59 -1.80
N ILE A 102 5.29 7.23 -0.64
CA ILE A 102 4.11 7.84 -0.03
C ILE A 102 4.40 9.33 0.16
N GLY A 103 3.72 10.19 -0.59
CA GLY A 103 3.90 11.65 -0.46
C GLY A 103 5.35 12.13 -0.67
N GLY A 104 6.16 11.40 -1.44
CA GLY A 104 7.58 11.69 -1.65
C GLY A 104 8.53 10.84 -0.83
N GLU A 105 8.08 10.21 0.26
CA GLU A 105 8.91 9.41 1.16
C GLU A 105 8.90 7.93 0.79
N SER A 106 10.05 7.25 0.96
CA SER A 106 10.16 5.82 0.67
C SER A 106 9.80 4.96 1.89
N VAL A 107 8.86 4.04 1.72
CA VAL A 107 8.38 3.13 2.77
C VAL A 107 8.57 1.68 2.32
N ALA A 108 9.26 0.89 3.14
CA ALA A 108 9.37 -0.54 2.92
C ALA A 108 8.05 -1.22 3.29
N ILE A 109 7.56 -2.10 2.41
CA ILE A 109 6.35 -2.87 2.63
C ILE A 109 6.58 -4.35 2.37
N GLU A 110 5.85 -5.19 3.10
CA GLU A 110 5.66 -6.61 2.81
C GLU A 110 4.22 -6.85 2.38
N VAL A 111 4.05 -7.44 1.20
CA VAL A 111 2.75 -7.75 0.60
C VAL A 111 2.55 -9.26 0.66
N THR A 112 1.51 -9.71 1.35
CA THR A 112 1.19 -11.14 1.49
C THR A 112 -0.23 -11.40 0.99
N TYR A 113 -0.39 -12.33 0.04
CA TYR A 113 -1.70 -12.83 -0.37
C TYR A 113 -2.33 -13.68 0.72
N LEU A 114 -3.54 -13.33 1.15
CA LEU A 114 -4.28 -14.03 2.20
C LEU A 114 -5.33 -15.00 1.64
N GLY A 115 -5.84 -14.73 0.45
CA GLY A 115 -6.86 -15.57 -0.17
C GLY A 115 -7.71 -14.84 -1.20
N PRO A 116 -8.59 -15.57 -1.90
CA PRO A 116 -9.47 -14.98 -2.90
C PRO A 116 -10.56 -14.12 -2.25
N VAL A 117 -11.07 -13.16 -3.01
CA VAL A 117 -12.31 -12.46 -2.71
C VAL A 117 -13.46 -13.20 -3.39
N LEU A 118 -14.61 -13.32 -2.72
CA LEU A 118 -15.81 -13.99 -3.23
C LEU A 118 -16.57 -13.15 -4.27
#